data_AF-A0A929YHZ5-F1
#
_entry.id   AF-A0A929YHZ5-F1
#
_cell.length_a   1.000
_cell.length_b   1.000
_cell.length_c   1.000
_cell.angle_alpha   90.00
_cell.angle_beta   90.00
_cell.angle_gamma   90.00
#
_symmetry.space_group_name_H-M   'P 1'
#
loop_
_entity.id
_entity.type
_entity.pdbx_description
1 polymer ?
#
loop_
_entity_poly.entity_id
_entity_poly.type
_entity_poly.pdbx_seq_one_letter_code
_entity_poly.pdbx_strand_id
1 'polypeptide(L)'
;MLILSFVLFLLFLFLGVPIAFSLGLSSMVAILANGTISPMLVAQKLFTSVNSFSLMAIPFFMLSGELMEAGGISEKLIEIAKAFLGHITGGIGMVAIGT
;
A
#
# COMPACT_ATOMS: atom_id res chain seq x y z
N MET A 1 18.01 23.13 -0.20
CA MET A 1 17.02 22.06 0.02
C MET A 1 17.58 20.65 -0.02
N LEU A 2 18.08 20.14 -1.15
CA LEU A 2 18.41 18.71 -1.31
C LEU A 2 19.48 18.21 -0.33
N ILE A 3 20.58 18.95 -0.18
CA ILE A 3 21.67 18.57 0.75
C ILE A 3 21.15 18.53 2.20
N LEU A 4 20.30 19.50 2.59
CA LEU A 4 19.72 19.56 3.93
C LEU A 4 18.79 18.37 4.20
N SER A 5 17.90 18.02 3.27
CA SER A 5 17.05 16.83 3.37
C SER A 5 17.88 15.56 3.46
N PHE A 6 18.94 15.42 2.65
CA PHE A 6 19.74 14.21 2.61
C PHE A 6 20.52 13.97 3.91
N VAL A 7 21.10 15.03 4.48
CA VAL A 7 21.80 14.94 5.78
C VAL A 7 20.84 14.59 6.91
N LEU A 8 19.66 15.22 6.96
CA LEU A 8 18.63 14.93 7.96
C LEU A 8 18.05 13.52 7.82
N PHE A 9 17.87 13.04 6.59
CA PHE A 9 17.41 11.69 6.31
C PHE A 9 18.38 10.64 6.84
N LEU A 10 19.67 10.79 6.55
CA LEU A 10 20.73 9.90 7.07
C LEU A 10 20.76 9.93 8.60
N LEU A 11 20.65 11.12 9.20
CA LEU A 11 20.65 11.27 10.65
C LEU A 11 19.48 10.54 11.31
N PHE A 12 18.25 10.65 10.78
CA PHE A 12 17.09 9.91 11.28
C PHE A 12 17.18 8.40 11.06
N LEU A 13 17.80 7.97 9.96
CA LEU A 13 18.05 6.55 9.68
C LEU A 13 19.03 5.95 10.71
N PHE A 14 20.12 6.65 11.03
CA PHE A 14 21.06 6.21 12.07
C PHE A 14 20.46 6.23 13.48
N LEU A 15 19.46 7.07 13.74
CA LEU A 15 18.67 7.07 14.98
C LEU A 15 17.64 5.92 15.06
N GLY A 16 17.53 5.08 14.03
CA GLY A 16 16.61 3.94 14.00
C GLY A 16 15.15 4.30 13.71
N VAL A 17 14.88 5.51 13.19
CA VAL A 17 13.53 5.93 12.80
C VAL A 17 13.11 5.18 11.53
N PRO A 18 11.87 4.65 11.43
CA PRO A 18 11.43 3.95 10.23
C PRO A 18 11.55 4.83 8.99
N ILE A 19 11.99 4.24 7.88
CA ILE A 19 12.41 4.94 6.65
C ILE A 19 11.35 5.95 6.15
N ALA A 20 10.07 5.58 6.22
CA ALA A 20 8.96 6.45 5.81
C ALA A 20 8.92 7.77 6.60
N PHE A 21 9.10 7.71 7.92
CA PHE A 21 9.12 8.89 8.79
C PHE A 21 10.41 9.70 8.59
N SER A 22 11.55 9.03 8.45
CA SER A 22 12.83 9.68 8.18
C SER A 22 12.78 10.53 6.89
N LEU A 23 12.14 10.01 5.85
CA LEU A 23 12.01 10.67 4.55
C LEU A 23 10.98 11.81 4.60
N GLY A 24 9.86 11.61 5.29
CA GLY A 24 8.83 12.64 5.48
C GLY A 24 9.32 13.84 6.30
N LEU A 25 9.94 13.57 7.46
CA LEU A 25 10.43 14.62 8.36
C LEU A 25 11.58 15.42 7.76
N SER A 26 12.55 14.76 7.14
CA SER A 26 13.68 15.45 6.50
C SER A 26 13.25 16.34 5.33
N SER A 27 12.24 15.91 4.57
CA SER A 27 11.63 16.70 3.50
C SER A 27 10.84 17.89 4.05
N MET A 28 10.06 17.69 5.12
CA MET A 28 9.28 18.74 5.77
C MET A 28 10.18 19.85 6.33
N VAL A 29 11.25 19.49 7.04
CA VAL A 29 12.20 20.45 7.62
C VAL A 29 12.90 21.25 6.52
N ALA A 30 13.27 20.63 5.40
CA ALA A 30 13.89 21.34 4.29
C ALA A 30 12.95 22.32 3.57
N ILE A 31 11.64 22.03 3.54
CA ILE A 31 10.60 22.94 3.03
C ILE A 31 10.43 24.15 3.92
N LEU A 32 10.32 23.94 5.22
CA LEU A 32 10.19 25.02 6.19
C LEU A 32 11.44 25.92 6.22
N ALA A 33 12.64 25.35 6.07
CA ALA A 33 13.90 26.10 6.14
C ALA A 33 14.17 27.00 4.91
N ASN A 34 13.64 26.69 3.73
CA ASN A 34 13.89 27.48 2.51
C ASN A 34 12.73 28.43 2.13
N GLY A 35 11.54 28.26 2.72
CA GLY A 35 10.39 29.16 2.55
C GLY A 35 9.84 29.28 1.12
N THR A 36 10.39 28.54 0.15
CA THR A 36 10.09 28.68 -1.28
C THR A 36 8.77 28.00 -1.67
N ILE A 37 8.29 27.06 -0.85
CA ILE A 37 7.06 26.31 -1.07
C ILE A 37 6.11 26.61 0.09
N SER A 38 4.90 27.07 -0.23
CA SER A 38 3.86 27.31 0.77
C SER A 38 3.53 26.00 1.51
N PRO A 39 3.50 25.99 2.85
CA PRO A 39 3.07 24.84 3.64
C PRO A 39 1.70 24.29 3.21
N MET A 40 0.82 25.17 2.70
CA MET A 40 -0.48 24.79 2.14
C MET A 40 -0.33 23.87 0.91
N LEU A 41 0.64 24.12 0.04
CA LEU A 41 0.88 23.29 -1.14
C LEU A 41 1.39 21.90 -0.75
N VAL A 42 2.18 21.81 0.32
CA VAL A 42 2.65 20.53 0.88
C VAL A 42 1.48 19.73 1.45
N ALA A 43 0.62 20.38 2.24
CA ALA A 43 -0.58 19.77 2.79
C ALA A 43 -1.49 19.24 1.67
N GLN A 44 -1.74 20.05 0.64
CA GLN A 44 -2.53 19.61 -0.53
C GLN A 44 -1.90 18.40 -1.22
N LYS A 45 -0.59 18.39 -1.47
CA LYS A 45 0.08 17.24 -2.08
C LYS A 45 -0.03 15.97 -1.24
N LEU A 46 0.13 16.07 0.08
CA LEU A 46 -0.03 14.93 0.99
C LEU A 46 -1.46 14.38 0.95
N PHE A 47 -2.47 15.25 0.98
CA PHE A 47 -3.87 14.83 0.87
C PHE A 47 -4.18 14.16 -0.47
N THR A 48 -3.70 14.72 -1.59
CA THR A 48 -3.88 14.11 -2.92
C THR A 48 -3.17 12.76 -3.03
N SER A 49 -2.00 12.59 -2.40
CA SER A 49 -1.30 11.30 -2.37
C SER A 49 -2.05 10.22 -1.58
N VAL A 50 -2.68 10.59 -0.46
CA VAL A 50 -3.51 9.66 0.34
C VAL A 50 -4.80 9.31 -0.40
N ASN A 51 -5.35 10.22 -1.19
CA ASN A 51 -6.53 9.98 -2.02
C ASN A 51 -6.22 9.22 -3.33
N SER A 52 -5.14 8.44 -3.37
CA SER A 52 -4.81 7.62 -4.53
C SER A 52 -5.79 6.45 -4.65
N PHE A 53 -6.23 6.16 -5.87
CA PHE A 53 -7.06 4.99 -6.20
C PHE A 53 -6.50 3.70 -5.60
N SER A 54 -5.17 3.53 -5.58
CA SER A 54 -4.52 2.33 -5.03
C SER A 54 -4.72 2.15 -3.53
N LEU A 55 -4.77 3.23 -2.74
CA LEU A 55 -4.99 3.14 -1.28
C LEU A 55 -6.44 2.79 -0.96
N MET A 56 -7.38 3.27 -1.77
CA MET A 56 -8.79 2.88 -1.67
C MET A 56 -9.06 1.47 -2.21
N ALA A 57 -8.27 0.98 -3.17
CA ALA A 57 -8.45 -0.36 -3.73
C ALA A 57 -8.31 -1.45 -2.66
N ILE A 58 -7.37 -1.30 -1.71
CA ILE A 58 -7.13 -2.26 -0.63
C ILE A 58 -8.40 -2.53 0.22
N PRO A 59 -9.06 -1.52 0.84
CA PRO A 59 -10.28 -1.74 1.61
C PRO A 59 -11.44 -2.23 0.75
N PHE A 60 -11.56 -1.77 -0.51
CA PHE A 60 -12.61 -2.29 -1.41
C PHE A 60 -12.40 -3.76 -1.78
N PHE A 61 -11.16 -4.21 -1.97
CA PHE A 61 -10.86 -5.63 -2.19
C PHE A 61 -11.15 -6.47 -0.94
N MET A 62 -10.78 -5.98 0.25
CA MET A 62 -11.15 -6.66 1.51
C MET A 62 -12.66 -6.77 1.66
N LEU A 63 -13.40 -5.67 1.44
CA LEU A 63 -14.86 -5.68 1.49
C LEU A 63 -15.47 -6.63 0.45
N SER A 64 -14.92 -6.66 -0.77
CA SER A 64 -15.40 -7.57 -1.82
C SER A 64 -15.12 -9.03 -1.45
N GLY A 65 -13.98 -9.33 -0.83
CA GLY A 65 -13.66 -10.65 -0.31
C GLY A 65 -14.64 -11.12 0.76
N GLU A 66 -14.92 -10.27 1.75
CA GLU A 66 -15.92 -10.51 2.79
C GLU A 66 -17.33 -10.71 2.21
N LEU A 67 -17.72 -9.90 1.24
CA LEU A 67 -19.01 -10.06 0.54
C LEU A 67 -19.07 -11.38 -0.26
N MET A 68 -17.98 -11.81 -0.88
CA MET A 68 -17.91 -13.08 -1.61
C MET A 68 -17.97 -14.29 -0.68
N GLU A 69 -17.34 -14.20 0.49
CA GLU A 69 -17.41 -15.21 1.54
C GLU A 69 -18.84 -15.30 2.12
N ALA A 70 -19.37 -14.17 2.60
CA ALA A 70 -20.71 -14.12 3.18
C ALA A 70 -21.82 -14.48 2.17
N GLY A 71 -21.62 -14.17 0.88
CA GLY A 71 -22.54 -14.51 -0.20
C GLY A 71 -22.41 -15.95 -0.72
N GLY A 72 -21.47 -16.76 -0.20
CA GLY A 72 -21.19 -18.12 -0.68
C GLY A 72 -20.66 -18.17 -2.13
N ILE A 73 -20.24 -17.04 -2.69
CA ILE A 73 -19.66 -16.97 -4.03
C ILE A 73 -18.30 -17.67 -4.03
N SER A 74 -17.51 -17.46 -2.97
CA SER A 74 -16.20 -18.11 -2.80
C SER A 74 -16.32 -19.64 -2.86
N GLU A 75 -17.30 -20.23 -2.18
CA GLU A 75 -17.54 -21.68 -2.20
C GLU A 75 -17.93 -22.18 -3.59
N LYS A 76 -18.87 -21.50 -4.26
CA LYS A 76 -19.29 -21.84 -5.63
C LYS A 76 -18.13 -21.77 -6.63
N LEU A 77 -17.26 -20.79 -6.50
CA LEU A 77 -16.05 -20.69 -7.34
C LEU A 77 -15.10 -21.88 -7.11
N ILE A 78 -14.94 -22.30 -5.86
CA ILE A 78 -14.16 -23.50 -5.51
C ILE A 78 -14.80 -24.76 -6.10
N GLU A 79 -16.13 -24.91 -6.04
CA GLU A 79 -16.84 -26.04 -6.66
C GLU A 79 -16.63 -26.11 -8.17
N ILE A 80 -16.67 -24.95 -8.85
CA ILE A 80 -16.37 -24.86 -10.28
C ILE A 80 -14.93 -25.28 -10.55
N ALA A 81 -13.95 -24.76 -9.79
CA ALA A 81 -12.55 -25.15 -9.94
C ALA A 81 -12.35 -26.66 -9.69
N LYS A 82 -13.05 -27.24 -8.71
CA LYS A 82 -13.08 -28.69 -8.46
C LYS A 82 -13.70 -29.47 -9.61
N ALA A 83 -14.72 -28.97 -10.29
CA ALA A 83 -15.30 -29.65 -11.44
C ALA A 83 -14.29 -29.79 -12.59
N PHE A 84 -13.47 -28.77 -12.83
CA PHE A 84 -12.44 -28.81 -13.88
C PHE A 84 -11.19 -29.61 -13.48
N LEU A 85 -10.71 -29.45 -12.24
CA LEU A 85 -9.39 -29.92 -11.82
C LEU A 85 -9.43 -31.00 -10.73
N GLY A 86 -10.62 -31.37 -10.23
CA GLY A 86 -10.79 -32.35 -9.15
C GLY A 86 -10.33 -33.76 -9.53
N HIS A 87 -10.24 -34.05 -10.83
CA HIS A 87 -9.68 -35.31 -11.35
C HIS A 87 -8.14 -35.39 -11.21
N ILE A 88 -7.46 -34.26 -10.96
CA ILE A 88 -6.01 -34.18 -10.79
C ILE A 88 -5.71 -34.11 -9.29
N THR A 89 -4.95 -35.07 -8.77
CA THR A 89 -4.53 -35.08 -7.37
C THR A 89 -3.68 -33.83 -7.08
N GLY A 90 -4.13 -32.98 -6.16
CA GLY A 90 -3.49 -31.68 -5.87
C GLY A 90 -3.89 -30.53 -6.80
N GLY A 91 -4.84 -30.73 -7.73
CA GLY A 91 -5.28 -29.73 -8.73
C GLY A 91 -5.72 -28.39 -8.14
N ILE A 92 -6.45 -28.41 -7.02
CA ILE A 92 -6.88 -27.19 -6.32
C ILE A 92 -5.68 -26.44 -5.72
N GLY A 93 -4.71 -27.16 -5.15
CA GLY A 93 -3.51 -26.57 -4.56
C GLY A 93 -2.61 -25.92 -5.61
N MET A 94 -2.51 -26.53 -6.80
CA MET A 94 -1.81 -25.93 -7.95
C MET A 94 -2.45 -24.60 -8.40
N VAL A 95 -3.77 -24.46 -8.33
CA VAL A 95 -4.46 -23.20 -8.66
C VAL A 95 -4.27 -22.15 -7.57
N ALA A 96 -4.31 -22.55 -6.29
CA ALA A 96 -4.21 -21.62 -5.17
C ALA A 96 -2.80 -21.03 -4.98
N ILE A 97 -1.75 -21.75 -5.39
CA ILE A 97 -0.34 -21.37 -5.19
C ILE A 97 0.30 -20.81 -6.47
N GLY A 98 -0.42 -20.83 -7.61
CA GLY A 98 0.11 -20.48 -8.92
C GLY A 98 0.33 -18.98 -9.22
N THR A 99 0.26 -18.07 -8.26
CA THR A 99 0.53 -16.62 -8.47
C THR A 99 1.06 -15.97 -7.19
#